data_AF-A0A7S3IJK1-F1
#
_entry.id   AF-A0A7S3IJK1-F1
#
_cell.length_a   1.000
_cell.length_b   1.000
_cell.length_c   1.000
_cell.angle_alpha   90.00
_cell.angle_beta   90.00
_cell.angle_gamma   90.00
#
_symmetry.space_group_name_H-M   'P 1'
#
loop_
_entity.id
_entity.type
_entity.pdbx_description
1 polymer ?
#
loop_
_entity_poly.entity_id
_entity_poly.type
_entity_poly.pdbx_seq_one_letter_code
_entity_poly.pdbx_strand_id
1 'polypeptide(L)'
;FVLGVMIFGMFSYIMGRWPNDFFYTFYCIFVPALVFIRFVNYKRKGWHYFLADFCYIGGVVVVLFLGFFPKSHVLYRSAFLFSNGPLGVATAAFSNALKFHKFDDLISLC
;
A
#
# COMPACT_ATOMS: atom_id res chain seq x y z
N PHE A 1 15.63 -8.10 5.90
CA PHE A 1 14.98 -9.31 6.43
C PHE A 1 14.18 -8.99 7.69
N VAL A 2 14.80 -8.79 8.87
CA VAL A 2 14.10 -8.59 10.16
C VAL A 2 13.08 -7.43 10.13
N LEU A 3 13.48 -6.29 9.57
CA LEU A 3 12.64 -5.08 9.56
C LEU A 3 11.37 -5.22 8.68
N GLY A 4 11.46 -5.97 7.58
CA GLY A 4 10.31 -6.23 6.70
C GLY A 4 9.29 -7.20 7.34
N VAL A 5 9.79 -8.23 8.04
CA VAL A 5 8.95 -9.16 8.82
C VAL A 5 8.24 -8.43 9.96
N MET A 6 8.95 -7.53 10.65
CA MET A 6 8.40 -6.72 11.73
C MET A 6 7.28 -5.80 11.25
N ILE A 7 7.46 -5.13 10.10
CA ILE A 7 6.44 -4.26 9.49
C ILE A 7 5.18 -5.05 9.13
N PHE A 8 5.36 -6.20 8.45
CA PHE A 8 4.23 -7.06 8.08
C PHE A 8 3.49 -7.59 9.32
N GLY A 9 4.22 -8.10 10.32
CA GLY A 9 3.65 -8.59 11.56
C GLY A 9 2.90 -7.50 12.35
N MET A 10 3.45 -6.29 12.40
CA MET A 10 2.80 -5.15 13.05
C MET A 10 1.51 -4.74 12.32
N PHE A 11 1.54 -4.72 10.98
CA PHE A 11 0.36 -4.42 10.17
C PHE A 11 -0.76 -5.45 10.39
N SER A 12 -0.45 -6.75 10.30
CA SER A 12 -1.41 -7.84 10.55
C SER A 12 -1.95 -7.83 11.98
N TYR A 13 -1.11 -7.51 12.97
CA TYR A 13 -1.52 -7.41 14.36
C TYR A 13 -2.51 -6.27 14.60
N ILE A 14 -2.24 -5.08 14.05
CA ILE A 14 -3.11 -3.91 14.20
C ILE A 14 -4.44 -4.13 13.50
N MET A 15 -4.43 -4.74 12.32
CA MET A 15 -5.64 -5.12 11.58
C MET A 15 -6.55 -6.06 12.40
N GLY A 16 -5.96 -7.03 13.11
CA GLY A 16 -6.71 -7.98 13.93
C GLY A 16 -7.20 -7.41 15.27
N ARG A 17 -6.47 -6.45 15.86
CA ARG A 17 -6.76 -5.97 17.23
C ARG A 17 -7.80 -4.86 17.30
N TRP A 18 -7.81 -3.92 16.35
CA TRP A 18 -8.69 -2.74 16.34
C TRP A 18 -9.16 -2.36 14.92
N PRO A 19 -10.24 -2.97 14.42
CA PRO A 19 -10.66 -2.82 13.02
C PRO A 19 -11.35 -1.50 12.67
N ASN A 20 -11.97 -0.77 13.62
CA ASN A 20 -12.99 0.24 13.26
C ASN A 20 -12.51 1.70 13.18
N ASP A 21 -11.61 2.18 14.05
CA ASP A 21 -11.23 3.60 14.07
C ASP A 21 -9.71 3.82 13.96
N PHE A 22 -8.93 3.04 14.72
CA PHE A 22 -7.46 3.18 14.72
C PHE A 22 -6.81 2.67 13.44
N PHE A 23 -7.41 1.66 12.78
CA PHE A 23 -6.86 1.09 11.56
C PHE A 23 -6.82 2.09 10.41
N TYR A 24 -7.87 2.89 10.22
CA TYR A 24 -7.91 3.88 9.14
C TYR A 24 -6.86 4.98 9.31
N THR A 25 -6.71 5.49 10.55
CA THR A 25 -5.71 6.51 10.86
C THR A 25 -4.28 5.96 10.69
N PHE A 26 -4.04 4.74 11.18
CA PHE A 26 -2.77 4.05 11.00
C PHE A 26 -2.46 3.83 9.52
N TYR A 27 -3.42 3.32 8.74
CA TYR A 27 -3.27 3.07 7.31
C TYR A 27 -2.97 4.35 6.52
N CYS A 28 -3.68 5.45 6.81
CA CYS A 28 -3.47 6.76 6.21
C CYS A 28 -2.08 7.36 6.48
N ILE A 29 -1.40 6.97 7.57
CA ILE A 29 -0.05 7.46 7.89
C ILE A 29 1.01 6.50 7.37
N PHE A 30 0.76 5.19 7.51
CA PHE A 30 1.73 4.14 7.23
C PHE A 30 2.02 4.00 5.73
N VAL A 31 0.97 3.98 4.90
CA VAL A 31 1.09 3.86 3.44
C VAL A 31 1.88 5.02 2.83
N PRO A 32 1.54 6.30 3.04
CA PRO A 32 2.30 7.40 2.44
C PRO A 32 3.72 7.51 3.01
N ALA A 33 3.96 7.15 4.27
CA ALA A 33 5.32 7.11 4.81
C ALA A 33 6.21 6.10 4.07
N LEU A 34 5.70 4.90 3.79
CA LEU A 34 6.42 3.88 3.03
C LEU A 34 6.65 4.30 1.57
N VAL A 35 5.64 4.89 0.93
CA VAL A 35 5.73 5.42 -0.44
C VAL A 35 6.73 6.59 -0.51
N PHE A 36 6.78 7.45 0.50
CA PHE A 36 7.70 8.57 0.54
C PHE A 36 9.16 8.13 0.70
N ILE A 37 9.43 7.20 1.61
CA ILE A 37 10.77 6.58 1.78
C ILE A 37 11.24 5.97 0.46
N ARG A 38 10.32 5.35 -0.29
CA ARG A 38 10.56 4.83 -1.64
C ARG A 38 10.86 5.92 -2.65
N PHE A 39 10.07 6.99 -2.67
CA PHE A 39 10.25 8.10 -3.59
C PHE A 39 11.66 8.70 -3.49
N VAL A 40 12.15 8.91 -2.26
CA VAL A 40 13.51 9.42 -2.00
C VAL A 40 14.60 8.46 -2.54
N ASN A 41 14.41 7.16 -2.37
CA ASN A 41 15.35 6.15 -2.87
C ASN A 41 15.37 6.06 -4.40
N TYR A 42 14.20 6.14 -5.06
CA TYR A 42 14.09 6.10 -6.52
C TYR A 42 14.61 7.38 -7.19
N LYS A 43 14.41 8.54 -6.56
CA LYS A 43 15.02 9.82 -6.96
C LYS A 43 16.53 9.72 -7.07
N ARG A 44 17.20 9.05 -6.12
CA ARG A 44 18.67 8.83 -6.15
C ARG A 44 19.13 7.89 -7.26
N LYS A 45 18.29 6.98 -7.73
CA LYS A 45 18.63 6.03 -8.80
C LYS A 45 18.26 6.53 -10.20
N GLY A 46 17.47 7.60 -10.33
CA GLY A 46 17.03 8.15 -11.62
C GLY A 46 15.84 7.42 -12.26
N TRP A 47 15.26 6.43 -11.57
CA TRP A 47 14.21 5.56 -12.11
C TRP A 47 12.81 6.11 -11.80
N HIS A 48 12.57 7.37 -12.16
CA HIS A 48 11.32 8.07 -11.84
C HIS A 48 10.08 7.45 -12.52
N TYR A 49 10.25 6.78 -13.65
CA TYR A 49 9.16 6.12 -14.38
C TYR A 49 8.69 4.80 -13.76
N PHE A 50 9.50 4.20 -12.87
CA PHE A 50 9.14 2.98 -12.15
C PHE A 50 8.16 3.24 -10.98
N LEU A 51 7.95 4.51 -10.61
CA LEU A 51 7.03 4.89 -9.54
C LEU A 51 5.55 4.90 -9.96
N ALA A 52 5.28 4.80 -11.26
CA ALA A 52 3.93 4.78 -11.81
C ALA A 52 3.32 3.35 -11.87
N ASP A 53 3.84 2.40 -11.08
CA ASP A 53 3.17 1.12 -10.92
C ASP A 53 1.78 1.30 -10.28
N PHE A 54 0.82 0.46 -10.70
CA PHE A 54 -0.59 0.55 -10.29
C PHE A 54 -0.80 0.46 -8.77
N CYS A 55 0.11 -0.18 -8.03
CA CYS A 55 0.05 -0.29 -6.56
C CYS A 55 0.28 1.05 -5.85
N TYR A 56 1.25 1.86 -6.30
CA TYR A 56 1.52 3.17 -5.70
C TYR A 56 0.37 4.14 -5.96
N ILE A 57 -0.18 4.11 -7.18
CA ILE A 57 -1.35 4.93 -7.55
C ILE A 57 -2.57 4.46 -6.75
N GLY A 58 -2.81 3.15 -6.65
CA GLY A 58 -3.92 2.58 -5.87
C GLY A 58 -3.86 2.99 -4.40
N GLY A 59 -2.71 2.87 -3.74
CA GLY A 59 -2.52 3.28 -2.35
C GLY A 59 -2.77 4.78 -2.12
N VAL A 60 -2.32 5.64 -3.05
CA VAL A 60 -2.59 7.08 -2.98
C VAL A 60 -4.08 7.39 -3.13
N VAL A 61 -4.80 6.71 -4.02
CA VAL A 61 -6.26 6.89 -4.18
C VAL A 61 -7.01 6.47 -2.91
N VAL A 62 -6.58 5.38 -2.26
CA VAL A 62 -7.19 4.91 -0.99
C VAL A 62 -6.93 5.89 0.14
N VAL A 63 -5.71 6.41 0.29
CA VAL A 63 -5.36 7.42 1.30
C VAL A 63 -6.12 8.73 1.07
N LEU A 64 -6.27 9.16 -0.19
CA LEU A 64 -7.07 10.34 -0.54
C LEU A 64 -8.56 10.16 -0.21
N PHE A 65 -9.10 8.96 -0.45
CA PHE A 65 -10.48 8.64 -0.09
C PHE A 65 -10.69 8.66 1.42
N LEU A 66 -9.79 8.05 2.19
CA LEU A 66 -9.86 7.98 3.65
C LEU A 66 -9.59 9.33 4.32
N GLY A 67 -8.68 10.15 3.78
CA GLY A 67 -8.22 11.39 4.41
C GLY A 67 -9.04 12.64 4.06
N PHE A 68 -9.46 12.83 2.80
CA PHE A 68 -10.05 14.10 2.35
C PHE A 68 -11.54 14.02 2.04
N PHE A 69 -12.03 12.95 1.38
CA PHE A 69 -13.42 12.89 0.91
C PHE A 69 -14.05 11.49 1.04
N PRO A 70 -14.31 11.01 2.28
CA PRO A 70 -14.93 9.70 2.51
C PRO A 70 -16.36 9.58 1.96
N LYS A 71 -17.02 10.71 1.64
CA LYS A 71 -18.40 10.75 1.11
C LYS A 71 -18.51 10.72 -0.41
N SER A 72 -17.40 10.70 -1.14
CA SER A 72 -17.41 10.78 -2.60
C SER A 72 -17.56 9.38 -3.24
N HIS A 73 -18.69 9.16 -3.93
CA HIS A 73 -18.99 7.86 -4.56
C HIS A 73 -18.02 7.49 -5.70
N VAL A 74 -17.43 8.49 -6.36
CA VAL A 74 -16.49 8.28 -7.47
C VAL A 74 -15.15 7.75 -6.96
N LEU A 75 -14.62 8.32 -5.88
CA LEU A 75 -13.35 7.89 -5.28
C LEU A 75 -13.47 6.52 -4.60
N TYR A 76 -14.63 6.24 -3.99
CA TYR A 76 -14.90 4.90 -3.45
C TYR A 76 -14.88 3.84 -4.55
N ARG A 77 -15.54 4.12 -5.68
CA ARG A 77 -15.59 3.18 -6.82
C ARG A 77 -14.20 2.97 -7.45
N SER A 78 -13.41 4.02 -7.61
CA SER A 78 -12.06 3.88 -8.17
C SER A 78 -11.12 3.14 -7.23
N ALA A 79 -11.12 3.46 -5.93
CA ALA A 79 -10.37 2.73 -4.92
C ALA A 79 -10.75 1.24 -4.91
N PHE A 80 -12.05 0.93 -4.90
CA PHE A 80 -12.55 -0.43 -4.91
C PHE A 80 -12.13 -1.20 -6.17
N LEU A 81 -12.20 -0.56 -7.35
CA LEU A 81 -11.80 -1.16 -8.62
C LEU A 81 -10.29 -1.42 -8.68
N PHE A 82 -9.48 -0.47 -8.21
CA PHE A 82 -8.02 -0.65 -8.22
C PHE A 82 -7.59 -1.76 -7.28
N SER A 83 -8.11 -1.81 -6.05
CA SER A 83 -7.78 -2.84 -5.07
C SER A 83 -8.25 -4.24 -5.49
N ASN A 84 -9.48 -4.39 -6.00
CA ASN A 84 -10.02 -5.71 -6.35
C ASN A 84 -9.69 -6.15 -7.78
N GLY A 85 -9.40 -5.22 -8.69
CA GLY A 85 -9.09 -5.50 -10.08
C GLY A 85 -7.60 -5.83 -10.25
N PRO A 86 -6.79 -4.90 -10.76
CA PRO A 86 -5.39 -5.18 -11.10
C PRO A 86 -4.54 -5.59 -9.89
N LEU A 87 -4.77 -5.03 -8.70
CA LEU A 87 -3.99 -5.36 -7.50
C LEU A 87 -4.31 -6.75 -6.95
N GLY A 88 -5.60 -7.08 -6.84
CA GLY A 88 -6.05 -8.42 -6.42
C GLY A 88 -5.62 -9.50 -7.41
N VAL A 89 -5.82 -9.27 -8.71
CA VAL A 89 -5.42 -10.22 -9.76
C VAL A 89 -3.91 -10.37 -9.83
N ALA A 90 -3.12 -9.29 -9.70
CA ALA A 90 -1.66 -9.39 -9.66
C ALA A 90 -1.18 -10.18 -8.44
N THR A 91 -1.78 -9.97 -7.28
CA THR A 91 -1.42 -10.71 -6.06
C THR A 91 -1.68 -12.21 -6.21
N ALA A 92 -2.84 -12.57 -6.77
CA ALA A 92 -3.19 -13.96 -7.04
C ALA A 92 -2.29 -14.58 -8.12
N ALA A 93 -2.09 -13.87 -9.23
CA ALA A 93 -1.32 -14.33 -10.39
C ALA A 93 0.17 -14.49 -10.09
N PHE A 94 0.74 -13.59 -9.29
CA PHE A 94 2.16 -13.64 -8.96
C PHE A 94 2.48 -14.43 -7.70
N SER A 95 1.48 -14.82 -6.87
CA SER A 95 1.64 -15.59 -5.62
C SER A 95 3.02 -15.39 -5.02
N ASN A 96 3.38 -14.11 -4.84
CA ASN A 96 4.77 -13.72 -4.69
C ASN A 96 5.21 -14.35 -3.37
N ALA A 97 6.00 -15.42 -3.46
CA ALA A 97 6.61 -16.02 -2.29
C ALA A 97 7.22 -14.87 -1.49
N LEU A 98 6.78 -14.68 -0.24
CA LEU A 98 7.18 -13.59 0.66
C LEU A 98 8.70 -13.57 0.80
N LYS A 99 9.38 -12.96 -0.17
CA LYS A 99 10.83 -12.80 -0.18
C LYS A 99 11.10 -11.57 0.65
N PHE A 100 11.15 -11.74 1.98
CA PHE A 100 11.45 -10.69 2.95
C PHE A 100 12.82 -9.98 2.76
N HIS A 101 13.60 -10.41 1.76
CA HIS A 101 14.79 -9.73 1.29
C HIS A 101 14.47 -8.53 0.37
N LYS A 102 13.40 -8.58 -0.42
CA LYS A 102 13.00 -7.48 -1.30
C LYS A 102 11.84 -6.73 -0.66
N PHE A 103 12.15 -5.57 -0.09
CA PHE A 103 11.13 -4.64 0.40
C PHE A 103 10.19 -4.19 -0.73
N ASP A 104 10.58 -4.33 -2.00
CA ASP A 104 9.80 -3.88 -3.16
C ASP A 104 8.50 -4.64 -3.33
N ASP A 105 8.52 -5.94 -3.07
CA ASP A 105 7.35 -6.80 -3.19
C ASP A 105 6.41 -6.71 -1.98
N LEU A 106 6.87 -6.21 -0.82
CA LEU A 106 6.05 -6.09 0.39
C LEU A 106 5.06 -4.92 0.33
N ILE A 107 5.45 -3.82 -0.32
CA ILE A 107 4.65 -2.59 -0.38
C ILE A 107 3.56 -2.67 -1.45
N SER A 108 3.76 -3.50 -2.48
CA SER A 108 2.75 -3.76 -3.52
C SER A 108 1.64 -4.71 -3.08
N LEU A 109 1.83 -5.40 -1.94
CA LEU A 109 0.91 -6.39 -1.36
C LEU A 109 0.02 -5.83 -0.23
N CYS A 110 0.30 -4.62 0.24
CA CYS A 110 -0.34 -3.95 1.38
C CYS A 110 -1.25 -2.83 0.87
#